data_AF-A0A2J6I5T1-F1
#
_entry.id   AF-A0A2J6I5T1-F1
#
_cell.length_a   1.000
_cell.length_b   1.000
_cell.length_c   1.000
_cell.angle_alpha   90.00
_cell.angle_beta   90.00
_cell.angle_gamma   90.00
#
_symmetry.space_group_name_H-M   'P 1'
#
loop_
_entity.id
_entity.type
_entity.pdbx_description
1 polymer ?
#
loop_
_entity_poly.entity_id
_entity_poly.type
_entity_poly.pdbx_seq_one_letter_code
_entity_poly.pdbx_strand_id
1 'polypeptide(L)' 'MKKLTLILIAFLTCLSICGQDISGKWNGILKVQGVQLKLFFNITQTEKGYS' A
#
# COMPACT_ATOMS: atom_id res chain seq x y z
N MET A 1 24.30 -24.50 4.70
CA MET A 1 23.98 -23.41 5.67
C MET A 1 23.35 -22.18 5.01
N LYS A 2 23.86 -21.67 3.87
CA LYS A 2 23.31 -20.48 3.18
C LYS A 2 21.78 -20.51 2.91
N LYS A 3 21.23 -21.67 2.52
CA LYS A 3 19.78 -21.86 2.30
C LYS A 3 18.96 -21.71 3.60
N LEU A 4 19.47 -22.25 4.71
CA LEU A 4 18.81 -22.15 6.01
C LEU A 4 18.82 -20.70 6.51
N THR A 5 19.93 -19.99 6.31
CA THR A 5 20.04 -18.55 6.61
C THR A 5 19.03 -17.72 5.80
N LEU A 6 18.86 -18.01 4.51
CA LEU A 6 17.86 -17.32 3.66
C LEU A 6 16.43 -17.57 4.15
N ILE A 7 16.09 -18.81 4.49
CA ILE A 7 14.76 -19.17 5.00
C ILE A 7 14.50 -18.48 6.35
N LEU A 8 15.49 -18.45 7.23
CA LEU A 8 15.38 -17.78 8.53
C LEU A 8 15.15 -16.27 8.37
N ILE A 9 15.87 -15.61 7.46
CA ILE A 9 15.68 -14.18 7.16
C ILE A 9 14.28 -13.94 6.61
N ALA A 10 13.82 -14.75 5.64
CA ALA A 10 12.48 -14.62 5.09
C ALA A 10 11.40 -14.77 6.18
N PHE A 11 11.54 -15.75 7.07
CA PHE A 11 10.63 -15.97 8.18
C PHE A 11 10.60 -14.78 9.15
N LEU A 12 11.78 -14.26 9.52
CA LEU A 12 11.90 -13.09 10.39
C LEU A 12 11.29 -11.84 9.75
N THR A 13 11.46 -11.64 8.44
CA THR A 13 10.87 -10.48 7.76
C THR A 13 9.35 -10.51 7.76
N CYS A 14 8.72 -11.68 7.65
CA CYS A 14 7.26 -11.80 7.70
C CYS A 14 6.66 -11.31 9.04
N LEU A 15 7.41 -11.41 10.13
CA LEU A 15 6.96 -10.96 11.46
C LEU A 15 6.94 -9.43 11.59
N SER A 16 7.66 -8.72 10.72
CA SER A 16 7.87 -7.27 10.81
C SER A 16 7.11 -6.48 9.73
N ILE A 17 6.34 -7.16 8.86
CA ILE A 17 5.56 -6.49 7.83
C ILE A 17 4.31 -5.89 8.50
N CYS A 18 4.36 -4.59 8.75
CA CYS A 18 3.16 -3.80 9.03
C CYS A 18 2.57 -3.29 7.70
N GLY A 19 1.24 -3.19 7.63
CA GLY A 19 0.59 -2.48 6.54
C GLY A 19 1.01 -1.01 6.53
N GLN A 20 1.21 -0.43 5.35
CA GLN A 20 1.46 1.01 5.23
C GLN A 20 0.19 1.78 5.58
N ASP A 21 0.35 2.92 6.26
CA ASP A 21 -0.73 3.89 6.40
C ASP A 21 -0.95 4.57 5.04
N ILE A 22 -2.16 4.45 4.51
CA ILE A 22 -2.57 5.04 3.23
C ILE A 22 -3.46 6.27 3.41
N SER A 23 -3.68 6.71 4.65
CA SER A 23 -4.48 7.89 4.95
C SER A 23 -3.86 9.15 4.36
N GLY A 24 -4.70 10.08 3.90
CA GLY A 24 -4.27 11.37 3.36
C GLY A 24 -4.87 11.71 2.01
N LYS A 25 -4.27 12.71 1.35
CA LYS A 25 -4.74 13.24 0.07
C LYS A 25 -3.93 12.66 -1.08
N TRP A 26 -4.60 11.93 -1.96
CA TRP A 26 -4.02 11.30 -3.13
C TRP A 26 -4.54 11.99 -4.38
N ASN A 27 -3.60 12.48 -5.20
CA ASN A 27 -3.90 13.15 -6.45
C ASN A 27 -3.48 12.23 -7.60
N GLY A 28 -4.38 12.00 -8.56
CA GLY A 28 -4.13 11.14 -9.71
C GLY A 28 -4.71 11.70 -11.00
N ILE A 29 -4.33 11.10 -12.12
CA ILE A 29 -4.93 11.40 -13.43
C ILE A 29 -5.39 10.07 -14.04
N LEU A 30 -6.70 9.95 -14.26
CA LEU A 30 -7.28 8.87 -15.03
C LEU A 30 -7.33 9.27 -16.51
N LYS A 31 -6.61 8.52 -17.34
CA LYS A 31 -6.63 8.70 -18.79
C LYS A 31 -7.59 7.68 -19.40
N VAL A 32 -8.65 8.14 -20.05
CA VAL A 32 -9.63 7.26 -20.72
C VAL A 32 -10.11 7.91 -22.01
N GLN A 33 -10.05 7.16 -23.12
CA GLN A 33 -10.52 7.61 -24.44
C GLN A 33 -10.02 9.02 -24.86
N GLY A 34 -8.73 9.31 -24.63
CA GLY A 34 -8.14 10.60 -24.98
C GLY A 34 -8.47 11.75 -24.02
N VAL A 35 -9.32 11.53 -23.03
CA VAL A 35 -9.65 12.50 -21.97
C VAL A 35 -8.79 12.23 -20.74
N GLN A 36 -8.43 13.29 -20.01
CA GLN A 36 -7.75 13.22 -18.72
C GLN A 36 -8.66 13.74 -17.62
N LEU A 37 -9.01 12.87 -16.67
CA LEU A 37 -9.78 13.22 -15.49
C LEU A 37 -8.84 13.32 -14.27
N LYS A 38 -8.84 14.46 -13.58
CA LYS A 38 -8.12 14.59 -12.30
C LYS A 38 -8.92 13.89 -11.20
N LEU A 39 -8.24 13.02 -10.46
CA LEU A 39 -8.78 12.30 -9.32
C LEU A 39 -8.21 12.86 -8.03
N PHE A 40 -9.07 13.03 -7.04
CA PHE A 40 -8.72 13.45 -5.69
C PHE A 40 -9.36 12.46 -4.71
N PHE A 41 -8.54 11.61 -4.08
CA PHE A 41 -9.00 10.72 -3.01
C PHE A 41 -8.52 11.27 -1.67
N ASN A 42 -9.45 11.50 -0.76
CA ASN A 42 -9.14 11.86 0.63
C ASN A 42 -9.41 10.62 1.47
N ILE A 43 -8.36 9.83 1.70
CA ILE A 43 -8.47 8.55 2.40
C ILE A 43 -8.37 8.82 3.90
N THR A 44 -9.33 8.33 4.67
CA THR A 44 -9.28 8.38 6.14
C THR A 44 -9.46 6.99 6.74
N GLN A 45 -8.62 6.66 7.73
CA GLN A 45 -8.82 5.45 8.52
C GLN A 45 -10.02 5.62 9.46
N THR A 46 -10.85 4.58 9.51
CA THR A 46 -12.04 4.47 10.33
C THR A 46 -11.97 3.16 11.13
N GLU A 47 -12.87 2.99 12.11
CA GLU A 47 -12.93 1.77 12.91
C GLU A 47 -13.18 0.50 12.08
N LYS A 48 -13.82 0.62 10.91
CA LYS A 48 -14.18 -0.51 10.04
C LYS A 48 -13.28 -0.65 8.81
N GLY A 49 -12.31 0.23 8.59
CA GLY A 49 -11.48 0.24 7.39
C GLY A 49 -11.14 1.65 6.92
N TYR A 50 -11.22 1.92 5.62
CA TYR A 50 -10.94 3.24 5.04
C TYR A 50 -12.17 3.82 4.33
N SER A 51 -12.33 5.14 4.41
CA SER A 51 -13.30 5.93 3.64
C SER A 51 -12.60 6.88 2.68
#